data_AF-A0AAV7C4M3-F1
#
_entry.id   AF-A0AAV7C4M3-F1
#
_cell.length_a   1.000
_cell.length_b   1.000
_cell.length_c   1.000
_cell.angle_alpha   90.00
_cell.angle_beta   90.00
_cell.angle_gamma   90.00
#
_symmetry.space_group_name_H-M   'P 1'
#
loop_
_entity.id
_entity.type
_entity.pdbx_description
1 polymer ?
#
loop_
_entity_poly.entity_id
_entity_poly.type
_entity_poly.pdbx_seq_one_letter_code
_entity_poly.pdbx_strand_id
1 'polypeptide(L)'
;MKTWAQECLTVQQEKDEPVDRYSSRLSQQFEDLGFTLHNKIQAHMLVKALVEGLQDELKDKVLATRPEILSAGFKDAVTIIKGFQKAQHKERDKKKKGSDADDHHFNGQ
;
A
#
# COMPACT_ATOMS: atom_id res chain seq x y z
N MET A 1 -4.56 1.13 -29.72
CA MET A 1 -5.68 0.93 -28.77
C MET A 1 -5.06 0.85 -27.39
N LYS A 2 -5.30 1.84 -26.52
CA LYS A 2 -4.86 1.76 -25.13
C LYS A 2 -5.75 0.73 -24.45
N THR A 3 -5.18 -0.33 -23.89
CA THR A 3 -5.93 -1.38 -23.22
C THR A 3 -6.40 -0.86 -21.87
N TRP A 4 -7.62 -1.17 -21.49
CA TRP A 4 -8.32 -0.74 -20.26
C TRP A 4 -7.53 -1.03 -18.98
N ALA A 5 -6.68 -2.06 -19.01
CA ALA A 5 -5.72 -2.35 -17.95
C ALA A 5 -4.75 -1.17 -17.69
N GLN A 6 -4.34 -0.43 -18.73
CA GLN A 6 -3.40 0.69 -18.58
C GLN A 6 -4.00 1.89 -17.84
N GLU A 7 -5.30 2.18 -17.93
CA GLU A 7 -5.87 3.40 -17.34
C GLU A 7 -6.05 3.27 -15.82
N CYS A 8 -6.54 2.14 -15.32
CA CYS A 8 -6.59 1.89 -13.88
C CYS A 8 -5.17 1.76 -13.26
N LEU A 9 -4.18 1.33 -14.04
CA LEU A 9 -2.77 1.25 -13.63
C LEU A 9 -2.04 2.61 -13.62
N THR A 10 -2.68 3.71 -14.03
CA THR A 10 -2.06 5.04 -13.98
C THR A 10 -2.05 5.65 -12.58
N VAL A 11 -2.98 5.25 -11.71
CA VAL A 11 -3.04 5.78 -10.35
C VAL A 11 -2.05 5.00 -9.50
N GLN A 12 -0.91 5.63 -9.26
CA GLN A 12 0.12 5.13 -8.36
C GLN A 12 0.07 5.88 -7.04
N GLN A 13 0.39 5.18 -5.95
CA GLN A 13 0.57 5.75 -4.63
C GLN A 13 1.76 6.71 -4.66
N GLU A 14 1.53 7.96 -4.31
CA GLU A 14 2.62 8.93 -4.22
C GLU A 14 3.54 8.64 -3.03
N LYS A 15 4.76 9.19 -3.07
CA LYS A 15 5.72 9.04 -1.97
C LYS A 15 5.13 9.60 -0.67
N ASP A 16 5.23 8.82 0.40
CA ASP A 16 4.63 9.11 1.72
C ASP A 16 3.09 9.33 1.71
N GLU A 17 2.38 9.00 0.62
CA GLU A 17 0.92 9.09 0.57
C GLU A 17 0.26 8.02 1.46
N PRO A 18 -0.69 8.38 2.34
CA PRO A 18 -1.41 7.40 3.13
C PRO A 18 -2.30 6.52 2.24
N VAL A 19 -2.34 5.22 2.53
CA VAL A 19 -3.10 4.24 1.73
C VAL A 19 -4.59 4.58 1.65
N ASP A 20 -5.18 5.22 2.66
CA ASP A 20 -6.56 5.72 2.61
C ASP A 20 -6.78 6.73 1.47
N ARG A 21 -5.85 7.66 1.28
CA ARG A 21 -5.95 8.69 0.25
C ARG A 21 -5.75 8.09 -1.14
N TYR A 22 -4.73 7.23 -1.27
CA TYR A 22 -4.45 6.51 -2.50
C TYR A 22 -5.64 5.63 -2.93
N SER A 23 -6.15 4.79 -2.02
CA SER A 23 -7.28 3.89 -2.31
C SER A 23 -8.56 4.65 -2.68
N SER A 24 -8.82 5.81 -2.06
CA SER A 24 -9.96 6.67 -2.42
C SER A 24 -9.83 7.26 -3.83
N ARG A 25 -8.63 7.71 -4.21
CA ARG A 25 -8.36 8.20 -5.58
C ARG A 25 -8.53 7.09 -6.61
N LEU A 26 -8.01 5.91 -6.30
CA LEU A 26 -8.11 4.77 -7.18
C LEU A 26 -9.57 4.31 -7.35
N SER A 27 -10.35 4.23 -6.26
CA SER A 27 -11.77 3.86 -6.36
C SER A 27 -12.58 4.91 -7.13
N GLN A 28 -12.31 6.20 -6.90
CA GLN A 28 -12.97 7.27 -7.65
C GLN A 28 -12.66 7.17 -9.15
N GLN A 29 -11.39 7.00 -9.53
CA GLN A 29 -11.01 6.80 -10.93
C GLN A 29 -11.68 5.55 -11.54
N PHE A 30 -11.83 4.49 -10.74
CA PHE A 30 -12.48 3.26 -11.18
C PHE A 30 -13.97 3.49 -11.49
N GLU A 31 -14.67 4.26 -10.65
CA GLU A 31 -16.06 4.65 -10.84
C GLU A 31 -16.23 5.64 -12.01
N ASP A 32 -15.33 6.60 -12.17
CA ASP A 32 -15.30 7.56 -13.29
C ASP A 32 -15.12 6.86 -14.65
N LEU A 33 -14.37 5.76 -14.68
CA LEU A 33 -14.24 4.89 -15.86
C LEU A 33 -15.49 4.02 -16.12
N GLY A 34 -16.51 4.10 -15.27
CA GLY A 34 -17.77 3.37 -15.39
C GLY A 34 -17.72 1.94 -14.86
N PHE A 35 -16.70 1.58 -14.08
CA PHE A 35 -16.62 0.26 -13.46
C PHE A 35 -17.34 0.22 -12.11
N THR A 36 -17.75 -0.98 -11.69
CA THR A 36 -18.48 -1.21 -10.45
C THR A 36 -17.86 -2.31 -9.60
N LEU A 37 -17.92 -2.13 -8.28
CA LEU A 37 -17.51 -3.14 -7.30
C LEU A 37 -18.50 -4.33 -7.21
N HIS A 38 -19.69 -4.21 -7.80
CA HIS A 38 -20.68 -5.28 -7.80
C HIS A 38 -20.33 -6.41 -8.76
N ASN A 39 -19.48 -6.14 -9.76
CA ASN A 39 -18.99 -7.17 -10.66
C ASN A 39 -17.70 -7.78 -10.09
N LYS A 40 -17.70 -9.10 -9.86
CA LYS A 40 -16.55 -9.82 -9.27
C LYS A 40 -15.25 -9.64 -10.05
N ILE A 41 -15.32 -9.59 -11.39
CA ILE A 41 -14.14 -9.40 -12.24
C ILE A 41 -13.58 -8.00 -12.03
N GLN A 42 -14.46 -6.99 -12.01
CA GLN A 42 -14.07 -5.59 -11.82
C GLN A 42 -13.56 -5.33 -10.40
N ALA A 43 -14.20 -5.91 -9.37
CA ALA A 43 -13.71 -5.84 -8.00
C ALA A 43 -12.30 -6.44 -7.85
N HIS A 44 -12.06 -7.61 -8.48
CA HIS A 44 -10.73 -8.22 -8.50
C HIS A 44 -9.71 -7.35 -9.26
N MET A 45 -10.12 -6.74 -10.38
CA MET A 45 -9.26 -5.80 -11.11
C MET A 45 -8.86 -4.60 -10.26
N LEU A 46 -9.79 -4.03 -9.49
CA LEU A 46 -9.49 -2.91 -8.62
C LEU A 46 -8.50 -3.30 -7.51
N VAL A 47 -8.64 -4.49 -6.95
CA VAL A 47 -7.70 -5.01 -5.93
C VAL A 47 -6.32 -5.20 -6.54
N LYS A 48 -6.23 -5.74 -7.77
CA LYS A 48 -4.96 -5.85 -8.47
C LYS A 48 -4.32 -4.49 -8.74
N ALA A 49 -5.10 -3.52 -9.24
CA ALA A 49 -4.63 -2.15 -9.47
C ALA A 49 -4.17 -1.49 -8.16
N LEU A 50 -4.91 -1.72 -7.07
CA LEU A 50 -4.56 -1.23 -5.74
C LEU A 50 -3.15 -1.69 -5.35
N VAL A 51 -2.87 -2.99 -5.47
CA VAL A 51 -1.59 -3.59 -5.08
C VAL A 51 -0.46 -3.19 -6.05
N GLU A 52 -0.71 -3.21 -7.36
CA GLU A 52 0.30 -2.84 -8.36
C GLU A 52 0.69 -1.36 -8.32
N GLY A 53 -0.24 -0.48 -7.95
CA GLY A 53 0.05 0.94 -7.78
C GLY A 53 0.63 1.33 -6.41
N LEU A 54 0.84 0.38 -5.48
CA LEU A 54 1.55 0.70 -4.23
C LEU A 54 3.01 1.07 -4.47
N GLN A 55 3.62 1.77 -3.53
CA GLN A 55 5.06 1.94 -3.49
C GLN A 55 5.76 0.57 -3.44
N ASP A 56 6.86 0.41 -4.17
CA ASP A 56 7.55 -0.88 -4.32
C ASP A 56 7.87 -1.55 -2.99
N GLU A 57 8.44 -0.84 -2.02
CA GLU A 57 8.74 -1.40 -0.70
C GLU A 57 7.50 -1.95 0.03
N LEU A 58 6.36 -1.27 -0.09
CA LEU A 58 5.11 -1.68 0.53
C LEU A 58 4.47 -2.84 -0.25
N LYS A 59 4.50 -2.77 -1.59
CA LYS A 59 4.04 -3.81 -2.51
C LYS A 59 4.75 -5.13 -2.25
N ASP A 60 6.09 -5.13 -2.27
CA ASP A 60 6.91 -6.30 -2.04
C ASP A 60 6.64 -6.91 -0.66
N LYS A 61 6.55 -6.08 0.39
CA LYS A 61 6.25 -6.56 1.74
C LYS A 61 4.87 -7.19 1.85
N VAL A 62 3.86 -6.56 1.26
CA VAL A 62 2.48 -7.06 1.24
C VAL A 62 2.41 -8.38 0.48
N LEU A 63 2.96 -8.45 -0.74
CA LEU A 63 2.94 -9.65 -1.57
C LEU A 63 3.74 -10.81 -0.98
N ALA A 64 4.87 -10.53 -0.33
CA ALA A 64 5.66 -11.55 0.34
C ALA A 64 4.95 -12.14 1.57
N THR A 65 4.15 -11.33 2.28
CA THR A 65 3.50 -11.75 3.53
C THR A 65 2.08 -12.26 3.33
N ARG A 66 1.35 -11.70 2.37
CA ARG A 66 -0.08 -11.90 2.13
C ARG A 66 -0.38 -11.97 0.62
N PRO A 67 0.16 -12.96 -0.11
CA PRO A 67 -0.10 -13.09 -1.54
C PRO A 67 -1.58 -13.31 -1.86
N GLU A 68 -2.36 -13.87 -0.93
CA GLU A 68 -3.81 -14.03 -1.07
C GLU A 68 -4.59 -12.71 -1.16
N ILE A 69 -3.94 -11.56 -0.90
CA ILE A 69 -4.58 -10.24 -0.95
C ILE A 69 -5.17 -9.92 -2.32
N LEU A 70 -4.59 -10.47 -3.40
CA LEU A 70 -5.10 -10.29 -4.77
C LEU A 70 -6.50 -10.90 -4.96
N SER A 71 -6.85 -11.88 -4.14
CA SER A 71 -8.17 -12.52 -4.13
C SER A 71 -9.10 -11.94 -3.05
N ALA A 72 -8.64 -10.98 -2.25
CA ALA A 72 -9.43 -10.37 -1.20
C ALA A 72 -10.46 -9.36 -1.75
N GLY A 73 -11.46 -9.03 -0.94
CA GLY A 73 -12.33 -7.89 -1.23
C GLY A 73 -11.56 -6.57 -1.14
N PHE A 74 -11.96 -5.56 -1.91
CA PHE A 74 -11.28 -4.25 -1.94
C PHE A 74 -11.10 -3.64 -0.54
N LYS A 75 -12.15 -3.64 0.30
CA LYS A 75 -12.08 -3.08 1.66
C LYS A 75 -11.11 -3.85 2.56
N ASP A 76 -11.07 -5.17 2.45
CA ASP A 76 -10.13 -6.00 3.19
C ASP A 76 -8.69 -5.76 2.74
N ALA A 77 -8.45 -5.69 1.42
CA ALA A 77 -7.14 -5.39 0.86
C ALA A 77 -6.63 -4.04 1.36
N VAL A 78 -7.44 -2.98 1.31
CA VAL A 78 -7.09 -1.65 1.86
C VAL A 78 -6.74 -1.73 3.35
N THR A 79 -7.53 -2.46 4.13
CA THR A 79 -7.29 -2.61 5.58
C THR A 79 -5.97 -3.32 5.87
N ILE A 80 -5.67 -4.40 5.15
CA ILE A 80 -4.42 -5.14 5.27
C ILE A 80 -3.22 -4.24 4.93
N ILE A 81 -3.26 -3.58 3.76
CA ILE A 81 -2.17 -2.70 3.28
C ILE A 81 -1.92 -1.55 4.26
N LYS A 82 -2.99 -0.93 4.80
CA LYS A 82 -2.87 0.08 5.87
C LYS A 82 -2.15 -0.43 7.10
N GLY A 83 -2.41 -1.68 7.48
CA GLY A 83 -1.70 -2.36 8.57
C GLY A 83 -0.19 -2.44 8.30
N PHE A 84 0.20 -2.82 7.09
CA PHE A 84 1.61 -2.87 6.68
C PHE A 84 2.27 -1.49 6.64
N GLN A 85 1.59 -0.48 6.10
CA GLN A 85 2.12 0.89 6.07
C GLN A 85 2.38 1.38 7.51
N LYS A 86 1.43 1.22 8.43
CA LYS A 86 1.62 1.59 9.85
C LYS A 86 2.77 0.84 10.51
N ALA A 87 2.91 -0.46 10.25
CA ALA A 87 4.01 -1.25 10.78
C ALA A 87 5.37 -0.76 10.26
N GLN A 88 5.48 -0.47 8.96
CA GLN A 88 6.70 0.05 8.33
C GLN A 88 7.10 1.43 8.89
N HIS A 89 6.14 2.34 9.11
CA HIS A 89 6.42 3.64 9.74
C HIS A 89 6.91 3.47 11.19
N LYS A 90 6.33 2.54 11.95
CA LYS A 90 6.75 2.26 13.33
C LYS A 90 8.16 1.65 13.40
N GLU A 91 8.52 0.79 12.45
CA GLU A 91 9.88 0.25 12.33
C GLU A 91 10.90 1.35 11.98
N ARG A 92 10.57 2.26 11.06
CA ARG A 92 11.43 3.43 10.75
C ARG A 92 11.65 4.33 11.97
N ASP A 93 10.61 4.63 12.75
CA ASP A 93 10.74 5.49 13.94
C ASP A 93 11.62 4.84 15.03
N LYS A 94 11.43 3.53 15.26
CA LYS A 94 12.27 2.76 16.18
C LYS A 94 13.73 2.73 15.75
N LYS A 95 14.03 2.57 14.46
CA LYS A 95 15.40 2.53 13.95
C LYS A 95 16.07 3.91 14.01
N LYS A 96 15.30 5.00 13.90
CA LYS A 96 15.81 6.37 14.09
C LYS A 96 16.12 6.70 15.56
N LYS A 97 15.29 6.25 16.50
CA LYS A 97 15.52 6.46 17.95
C LYS A 97 16.60 5.57 18.55
N GLY A 98 16.94 4.45 17.91
CA GLY A 98 18.05 3.59 18.35
C GLY A 98 19.44 4.07 17.94
N SER A 99 19.54 5.13 17.12
CA SER A 99 20.83 5.66 16.65
C SER A 99 21.38 6.82 17.50
N ASP A 100 20.67 7.19 18.57
CA ASP A 100 21.07 8.22 19.55
C ASP A 100 21.48 7.59 20.89
N ALA A 101 22.05 6.39 20.83
CA ALA A 101 22.59 5.68 21.99
C ALA A 101 24.01 5.19 21.65
N ASP A 102 24.87 6.13 21.26
CA ASP A 102 26.32 5.92 21.22
C ASP A 102 26.98 6.84 22.26
N ASP A 103 27.80 6.21 23.09
CA ASP A 103 28.87 6.77 23.89
C ASP A 103 28.54 7.66 25.12
N HIS A 104 28.36 7.00 26.26
CA HIS A 104 29.03 7.46 27.48
C HIS A 104 29.73 6.28 28.15
N HIS A 105 30.91 5.96 27.63
CA HIS A 105 31.96 5.35 28.43
C HIS A 105 32.35 6.38 29.51
N PHE A 106 31.96 6.17 30.77
CA PHE A 106 32.60 6.84 31.89
C PHE A 106 32.98 5.80 32.94
N ASN A 107 34.17 5.24 32.74
CA ASN A 107 34.92 4.53 33.77
C ASN A 107 35.67 5.60 34.59
N GLY A 108 35.30 5.80 35.85
CA GLY A 108 35.84 6.88 36.65
C GLY A 108 35.79 6.63 38.16
N GLN A 109 36.77 5.83 38.61
CA GLN A 109 37.40 5.76 39.94
C GLN A 109 36.58 5.36 41.16
#